data_AF-A0A1B0DJQ6-F1
#
_entry.id   AF-A0A1B0DJQ6-F1
#
_cell.length_a   1.000
_cell.length_b   1.000
_cell.length_c   1.000
_cell.angle_alpha   90.00
_cell.angle_beta   90.00
_cell.angle_gamma   90.00
#
_symmetry.space_group_name_H-M   'P 1'
#
loop_
_entity.id
_entity.type
_entity.pdbx_description
1 polymer ?
#
loop_
_entity_poly.entity_id
_entity_poly.type
_entity_poly.pdbx_seq_one_letter_code
_entity_poly.pdbx_strand_id
1 'polypeptide(L)' 'MAKEIGEEYLSSLADLNVNSKPLINMLTIIAEENIEHAEVIVKAVEHHLAKLSSDLNLVLNQHSSKNRIQ' A
#
# COMPACT_ATOMS: atom_id res chain seq x y z
N MET A 1 -9.66 2.90 19.02
CA MET A 1 -10.25 3.72 17.95
C MET A 1 -9.23 4.01 16.84
N ALA A 2 -8.31 4.97 16.96
CA ALA A 2 -7.40 5.30 15.85
C ALA A 2 -6.52 4.14 15.33
N LYS A 3 -6.04 3.25 16.22
CA LYS A 3 -5.28 2.05 15.83
C LYS A 3 -6.11 1.07 15.00
N GLU A 4 -7.38 0.90 15.36
CA GLU A 4 -8.29 -0.04 14.71
C GLU A 4 -8.61 0.42 13.28
N ILE A 5 -8.84 1.73 13.09
CA ILE A 5 -9.00 2.35 11.76
C ILE A 5 -7.75 2.12 10.90
N GLY A 6 -6.57 2.33 11.48
CA GLY A 6 -5.30 2.08 10.79
C GLY A 6 -5.17 0.63 10.34
N GLU A 7 -5.46 -0.34 11.21
CA GLU A 7 -5.38 -1.76 10.91
C GLU A 7 -6.39 -2.19 9.83
N GLU A 8 -7.62 -1.70 9.89
CA GLU A 8 -8.66 -1.95 8.88
C GLU A 8 -8.27 -1.37 7.51
N TYR A 9 -7.73 -0.15 7.48
CA TYR A 9 -7.24 0.50 6.26
C TYR A 9 -6.06 -0.25 5.66
N LEU A 10 -5.11 -0.69 6.49
CA LEU A 10 -3.92 -1.42 6.06
C LEU A 10 -4.25 -2.80 5.51
N SER A 11 -5.22 -3.51 6.12
CA SER A 11 -5.73 -4.77 5.60
C SER A 11 -6.37 -4.58 4.22
N SER A 12 -7.21 -3.55 4.09
CA SER A 12 -7.88 -3.22 2.83
C SER A 12 -6.92 -2.80 1.73
N LEU A 13 -5.86 -2.06 2.07
CA LEU A 13 -4.76 -1.72 1.16
C LEU A 13 -3.95 -2.95 0.74
N ALA A 14 -3.72 -3.90 1.64
CA ALA A 14 -3.03 -5.15 1.32
C ALA A 14 -3.80 -5.98 0.28
N ASP A 15 -5.13 -5.97 0.35
CA ASP A 15 -6.01 -6.58 -0.65
C ASP A 15 -6.10 -5.78 -1.95
N LEU A 16 -5.79 -4.47 -1.93
CA LEU A 16 -5.71 -3.59 -3.11
C LEU A 16 -4.44 -3.84 -3.96
N ASN A 17 -3.97 -5.09 -4.03
CA ASN A 17 -2.89 -5.48 -4.94
C ASN A 17 -3.37 -5.59 -6.41
N VAL A 18 -4.69 -5.62 -6.61
CA VAL A 18 -5.37 -5.58 -7.91
C VAL A 18 -6.32 -4.39 -7.95
N ASN A 19 -6.52 -3.79 -9.13
CA ASN A 19 -7.42 -2.65 -9.31
C ASN A 19 -8.87 -3.05 -9.04
N SER A 20 -9.27 -2.99 -7.78
CA SER A 20 -10.57 -3.40 -7.29
C SER A 20 -11.38 -2.18 -6.89
N LYS A 21 -12.28 -1.75 -7.79
CA LYS A 21 -13.24 -0.66 -7.54
C LYS A 21 -13.95 -0.74 -6.17
N PRO A 22 -14.44 -1.91 -5.69
CA PRO A 22 -15.09 -1.96 -4.38
C PRO A 22 -14.11 -1.67 -3.23
N LEU A 23 -12.86 -2.12 -3.32
CA LEU A 23 -11.84 -1.83 -2.29
C LEU A 23 -11.46 -0.34 -2.29
N ILE A 24 -11.31 0.27 -3.48
CA ILE A 24 -11.07 1.72 -3.59
C ILE A 24 -12.22 2.49 -2.94
N ASN A 25 -13.46 2.13 -3.26
CA ASN A 25 -14.63 2.80 -2.71
C ASN A 25 -14.71 2.66 -1.18
N MET A 26 -14.38 1.48 -0.65
CA MET A 26 -14.33 1.23 0.79
C MET A 26 -13.24 2.08 1.47
N LEU A 27 -12.03 2.12 0.90
CA LEU A 27 -10.93 2.96 1.40
C LEU A 27 -11.31 4.45 1.38
N THR A 28 -12.01 4.91 0.34
CA THR A 28 -12.51 6.29 0.27
C THR A 28 -13.51 6.58 1.39
N ILE A 29 -14.49 5.69 1.62
CA ILE A 29 -15.49 5.86 2.68
C ILE A 29 -14.80 5.89 4.05
N ILE A 30 -13.89 4.97 4.34
CA ILE A 30 -13.15 4.94 5.62
C ILE A 30 -12.37 6.24 5.81
N ALA A 31 -11.74 6.77 4.76
CA ALA A 31 -11.01 8.04 4.83
C ALA A 31 -11.92 9.26 5.04
N GLU A 32 -13.09 9.29 4.41
CA GLU A 32 -14.09 10.35 4.60
C GLU A 32 -14.73 10.31 6.00
N GLU A 33 -14.99 9.12 6.54
CA GLU A 33 -15.57 8.96 7.87
C GLU A 33 -14.54 9.18 9.00
N ASN A 34 -13.25 8.99 8.72
CA ASN A 34 -12.17 9.05 9.71
C ASN A 34 -11.14 10.16 9.39
N ILE A 35 -11.61 11.33 8.95
CA ILE A 35 -10.76 12.51 8.68
C ILE A 35 -9.95 12.92 9.92
N GLU A 36 -10.52 12.78 11.11
CA GLU A 36 -9.83 13.03 12.39
C GLU A 36 -8.66 12.06 12.65
N HIS A 37 -8.61 10.94 11.93
CA HIS A 37 -7.55 9.94 11.98
C HIS A 37 -6.76 9.88 10.66
N ALA A 38 -6.84 10.92 9.82
CA ALA A 38 -6.14 11.00 8.54
C ALA A 38 -4.64 10.72 8.68
N GLU A 39 -4.00 11.15 9.77
CA GLU A 39 -2.57 10.88 10.00
C GLU A 39 -2.25 9.37 10.06
N VAL A 40 -3.13 8.56 10.65
CA VAL A 40 -2.96 7.10 10.74
C VAL A 40 -3.16 6.46 9.36
N ILE A 41 -4.15 6.94 8.61
CA ILE A 41 -4.45 6.48 7.25
C ILE A 41 -3.28 6.76 6.31
N VAL A 42 -2.73 7.96 6.35
CA VAL A 42 -1.54 8.36 5.57
C VAL A 42 -0.36 7.46 5.91
N LYS A 43 -0.08 7.24 7.19
CA LYS A 43 0.99 6.32 7.63
C LYS A 43 0.79 4.90 7.11
N ALA A 44 -0.44 4.39 7.09
CA ALA A 44 -0.76 3.07 6.55
C ALA A 44 -0.46 2.99 5.03
N VAL A 45 -0.84 4.01 4.27
CA VAL A 45 -0.55 4.11 2.83
C VAL A 45 0.95 4.20 2.57
N GLU A 46 1.67 5.06 3.28
CA GLU A 46 3.13 5.21 3.15
C GLU A 46 3.85 3.89 3.43
N HIS A 47 3.44 3.19 4.50
CA HIS A 47 4.01 1.88 4.84
C HIS A 47 3.76 0.84 3.74
N HIS A 48 2.54 0.81 3.19
CA HIS A 48 2.18 -0.10 2.10
C HIS A 48 2.99 0.21 0.83
N LEU A 49 3.10 1.49 0.43
CA LEU A 49 3.90 1.92 -0.73
C LEU A 49 5.39 1.64 -0.54
N ALA A 50 5.94 1.86 0.65
CA ALA A 50 7.35 1.56 0.96
C ALA A 50 7.65 0.05 0.84
N LYS A 51 6.71 -0.80 1.26
CA LYS A 51 6.80 -2.24 1.08
C LYS A 51 6.80 -2.63 -0.41
N LEU A 52 5.83 -2.13 -1.18
CA LEU A 52 5.77 -2.37 -2.62
C LEU A 52 7.01 -1.86 -3.38
N SER A 53 7.56 -0.72 -2.96
CA SER A 53 8.79 -0.16 -3.55
C SER A 53 9.99 -1.07 -3.29
N SER A 54 10.07 -1.67 -2.11
CA SER A 54 11.11 -2.66 -1.78
C SER A 54 11.02 -3.90 -2.68
N ASP A 55 9.80 -4.39 -2.93
CA ASP A 55 9.54 -5.49 -3.85
C ASP A 55 9.85 -5.13 -5.31
N LEU A 56 9.47 -3.93 -5.78
CA LEU A 56 9.73 -3.48 -7.14
C LEU A 56 11.23 -3.29 -7.43
N ASN A 57 11.98 -2.77 -6.44
CA ASN A 57 13.43 -2.56 -6.56
C ASN A 57 14.19 -3.90 -6.63
N LEU A 58 13.68 -4.95 -5.98
CA LEU A 58 14.23 -6.31 -6.09
C LEU A 58 14.06 -6.93 -7.48
N VAL A 59 12.97 -6.62 -8.20
CA VAL A 59 12.74 -7.15 -9.56
C VAL A 59 13.65 -6.45 -10.58
N LEU A 60 13.90 -5.14 -10.39
CA LEU A 60 14.76 -4.36 -11.28
C LEU A 60 16.25 -4.67 -11.08
N ASN A 61 16.73 -4.86 -9.84
CA ASN A 61 18.14 -5.15 -9.59
C ASN A 61 18.57 -6.60 -9.91
N GLN A 62 17.64 -7.54 -10.11
CA GLN A 62 17.99 -8.91 -10.48
C GLN A 62 18.26 -9.10 -11.99
N HIS A 63 17.78 -8.20 -12.86
CA HIS A 63 17.95 -8.34 -14.31
C HIS A 63 19.26 -7.76 -14.86
N SER A 64 19.93 -6.87 -14.14
CA SER A 64 21.21 -6.28 -14.60
C SER A 64 22.41 -7.23 -14.55
N SER A 65 22.26 -8.44 -13.99
CA SER A 65 23.38 -9.38 -13.81
C SER A 65 23.56 -10.41 -14.95
N LYS A 66 22.84 -10.32 -16.07
CA LYS A 66 22.94 -11.32 -17.18
C LYS A 66 23.58 -10.85 -18.49
N ASN A 67 23.96 -9.58 -18.65
CA ASN A 67 24.62 -9.10 -19.88
C ASN A 67 26.06 -8.62 -19.63
N ARG A 68 26.94 -9.52 -19.21
CA ARG A 68 28.39 -9.25 -19.21
C ARG A 68 29.24 -10.48 -19.46
N ILE A 69 28.89 -11.30 -20.47
CA ILE A 69 29.81 -12.18 -21.19
C ILE A 69 29.05 -12.86 -22.34
N GLN A 70 29.17 -12.30 -23.54
CA GLN A 70 29.45 -13.00 -24.80
C GLN A 70 29.78 -11.97 -25.87
#